data_AF-A0A972W1Z7-F1
#
_entry.id   AF-A0A972W1Z7-F1
#
_cell.length_a   1.000
_cell.length_b   1.000
_cell.length_c   1.000
_cell.angle_alpha   90.00
_cell.angle_beta   90.00
_cell.angle_gamma   90.00
#
_symmetry.space_group_name_H-M   'P 1'
#
loop_
_entity.id
_entity.type
_entity.pdbx_description
1 polymer ?
#
loop_
_entity_poly.entity_id
_entity_poly.type
_entity_poly.pdbx_seq_one_letter_code
_entity_poly.pdbx_strand_id
1 'polypeptide(L)' 'MIKNKSIYILGIESSCDDTSAAVICNGKILSNVVANQEIHAKYGGVVPELASRA' A
#
# COMPACT_ATOMS: atom_id res chain seq x y z
N MET A 1 -1.59 32.41 -18.99
CA MET A 1 -2.34 31.26 -18.44
C MET A 1 -1.38 30.42 -17.62
N ILE A 2 -1.58 30.33 -16.30
CA ILE A 2 -0.81 29.42 -15.46
C ILE A 2 -1.39 28.02 -15.72
N LYS A 3 -0.61 27.13 -16.36
CA LYS A 3 -0.98 25.71 -16.39
C LYS A 3 -0.83 25.19 -14.98
N ASN A 4 -1.93 24.92 -14.29
CA ASN A 4 -1.88 24.15 -13.05
C ASN A 4 -1.32 22.77 -13.38
N LYS A 5 -0.06 22.54 -13.02
CA LYS A 5 0.60 21.25 -13.22
C LYS A 5 0.03 20.28 -12.19
N SER A 6 -0.55 19.18 -12.66
CA SER A 6 -0.97 18.10 -11.78
C SER A 6 0.25 17.45 -11.14
N ILE A 7 0.21 17.29 -9.82
CA ILE A 7 1.23 16.61 -9.04
C ILE A 7 0.79 15.16 -8.88
N TYR A 8 1.64 14.25 -9.33
CA TYR A 8 1.47 12.81 -9.15
C TYR A 8 2.44 12.30 -8.08
N ILE A 9 1.93 11.51 -7.14
CA ILE A 9 2.69 10.88 -6.06
C ILE A 9 2.51 9.37 -6.18
N LEU A 10 3.62 8.64 -6.13
CA LEU A 10 3.64 7.19 -5.96
C LEU A 10 3.90 6.89 -4.48
N GLY A 11 2.90 6.32 -3.80
CA GLY A 11 3.05 5.79 -2.45
C GLY A 11 3.41 4.32 -2.51
N ILE A 12 4.40 3.91 -1.71
CA ILE A 12 4.79 2.51 -1.51
C ILE A 12 4.75 2.28 -0.01
N GLU A 13 4.03 1.24 0.40
CA GLU A 13 3.96 0.78 1.79
C GLU A 13 4.43 -0.68 1.83
N SER A 14 5.31 -1.00 2.77
CA SER A 14 5.96 -2.30 2.86
C SER A 14 6.19 -2.76 4.31
N SER A 15 5.35 -2.30 5.25
CA SER A 15 5.41 -2.78 6.63
C SER A 15 4.74 -4.15 6.80
N CYS A 16 5.23 -4.90 7.80
CA CYS A 16 5.06 -6.34 8.12
C CYS A 16 3.86 -7.12 7.55
N ASP A 17 2.66 -6.57 7.49
CA ASP A 17 1.45 -7.37 7.21
C ASP A 17 0.84 -7.11 5.82
N ASP A 18 1.11 -5.94 5.23
CA ASP A 18 0.51 -5.49 3.96
C ASP A 18 1.56 -4.81 3.07
N THR A 19 1.73 -5.31 1.85
CA THR A 19 2.50 -4.62 0.80
C THR A 19 1.54 -3.86 -0.11
N SER A 20 1.72 -2.56 -0.31
CA SER A 20 0.82 -1.79 -1.19
C SER A 20 1.51 -0.73 -2.03
N ALA A 21 0.83 -0.36 -3.13
CA ALA A 21 1.24 0.72 -4.01
C ALA A 21 0.03 1.57 -4.41
N ALA A 22 0.18 2.90 -4.33
CA ALA A 22 -0.88 3.84 -4.66
C ALA A 22 -0.39 4.98 -5.57
N VAL A 23 -1.26 5.43 -6.48
CA VAL A 23 -1.04 6.61 -7.31
C VAL A 23 -2.01 7.70 -6.89
N ILE A 24 -1.49 8.87 -6.55
CA ILE A 24 -2.28 10.02 -6.07
C ILE A 24 -2.06 11.21 -7.00
N CYS A 25 -3.14 11.92 -7.36
CA CYS A 25 -3.10 13.14 -8.15
C CYS A 25 -3.76 14.28 -7.39
N ASN A 26 -3.00 15.32 -7.05
CA ASN A 26 -3.49 16.50 -6.32
C ASN A 26 -4.33 16.14 -5.06
N GLY A 27 -3.87 15.14 -4.29
CA GLY A 27 -4.54 14.65 -3.08
C GLY A 27 -5.69 13.66 -3.31
N LYS A 28 -6.04 13.33 -4.56
CA LYS A 28 -7.01 12.26 -4.88
C LYS A 28 -6.30 10.96 -5.23
N ILE A 29 -6.72 9.85 -4.62
CA ILE A 29 -6.24 8.52 -4.98
C ILE A 29 -6.83 8.14 -6.35
N LEU A 30 -5.96 7.80 -7.28
CA LEU A 30 -6.33 7.30 -8.63
C LEU A 30 -6.28 5.78 -8.70
N SER A 31 -5.33 5.17 -7.99
CA SER A 31 -5.17 3.72 -7.90
C SER A 31 -4.60 3.37 -6.53
N ASN A 32 -5.01 2.23 -5.99
CA ASN A 32 -4.46 1.63 -4.78
C ASN A 32 -4.55 0.11 -4.90
N VAL A 33 -3.42 -0.58 -4.83
CA VAL A 33 -3.35 -2.04 -4.87
C VAL A 33 -2.68 -2.50 -3.59
N VAL A 34 -3.35 -3.38 -2.85
CA VAL A 34 -2.84 -3.98 -1.62
C VAL A 34 -2.67 -5.48 -1.85
N ALA A 35 -1.47 -5.96 -1.62
CA ALA A 35 -1.15 -7.38 -1.51
C ALA A 35 -1.15 -7.73 -0.02
N ASN A 36 -2.28 -8.25 0.45
CA ASN A 36 -2.40 -8.74 1.83
C ASN A 36 -1.70 -10.09 1.95
N GLN A 37 -1.00 -10.32 3.05
CA GLN A 37 -0.55 -11.67 3.39
C GLN A 37 -1.73 -12.46 3.99
N GLU A 38 -2.55 -13.12 3.15
CA GLU A 38 -3.64 -14.03 3.58
C GLU A 38 -3.16 -15.17 4.50
N ILE A 39 -1.85 -15.33 4.68
CA ILE A 39 -1.26 -16.36 5.54
C ILE A 39 -1.70 -16.21 7.01
N HIS A 40 -1.94 -14.99 7.49
CA HIS A 40 -2.36 -14.71 8.87
C HIS A 40 -3.83 -15.04 9.15
N ALA A 41 -4.67 -15.08 8.12
CA ALA A 41 -6.08 -15.46 8.26
C ALA A 41 -6.23 -16.93 8.70
N LYS A 42 -5.29 -17.81 8.32
CA LYS A 42 -5.25 -19.21 8.80
C LYS A 42 -4.87 -19.37 10.27
N TYR A 43 -4.23 -18.37 10.87
CA TYR A 43 -3.75 -18.43 12.25
C TYR A 43 -4.61 -17.58 13.23
N GLY A 44 -5.71 -16.99 12.75
CA GLY A 44 -6.62 -16.20 13.57
C GLY A 44 -6.06 -14.84 14.00
N GLY A 45 -5.01 -14.35 13.35
CA GLY A 45 -4.36 -13.08 13.67
C GLY A 45 -2.93 -12.97 13.12
N VAL A 46 -2.34 -11.80 13.29
CA VAL A 46 -0.95 -11.51 12.90
C VAL A 46 0.01 -12.36 13.72
N VAL A 47 0.91 -13.07 13.04
CA VAL A 47 1.98 -13.87 13.65
C VAL A 47 3.30 -13.20 13.32
N PRO A 48 3.93 -12.46 14.26
CA PRO A 48 5.07 -11.60 13.97
C PRO A 48 6.27 -12.31 13.31
N GLU A 49 6.48 -13.61 13.60
CA GLU A 49 7.57 -14.41 13.01
C GLU A 49 7.37 -14.67 11.50
N LEU A 50 6.12 -14.78 11.03
CA LEU A 50 5.80 -15.01 9.62
C LEU A 50 5.77 -13.70 8.84
N ALA A 51 5.25 -12.63 9.45
CA ALA A 51 5.19 -11.28 8.86
C ALA A 51 6.59 -10.71 8.54
N SER A 52 7.59 -11.00 9.40
CA SER A 52 8.95 -10.49 9.20
C SER A 52 9.71 -11.15 8.03
N ARG A 53 9.17 -12.20 7.42
CA ARG A 53 9.85 -13.04 6.42
C ARG A 53 9.20 -13.00 5.04
N ALA A 54 8.10 -12.28 4.90
CA ALA A 54 7.30 -12.20 3.68
C ALA A 54 7.36 -10.81 3.03
#